data_AF-A0A4Q4YTP4-F1
#
_entry.id   AF-A0A4Q4YTP4-F1
#
_cell.length_a   1.000
_cell.length_b   1.000
_cell.length_c   1.000
_cell.angle_alpha   90.00
_cell.angle_beta   90.00
_cell.angle_gamma   90.00
#
_symmetry.space_group_name_H-M   'P 1'
#
loop_
_entity.id
_entity.type
_entity.pdbx_description
1 polymer ?
#
loop_
_entity_poly.entity_id
_entity_poly.type
_entity_poly.pdbx_seq_one_letter_code
_entity_poly.pdbx_strand_id
1 'polypeptide(L)'
;MRLLSRNESGKISPTVFTGTTPPYAILSHNWGGEEFIFDDLVNDIGKSKTGYRKIEFCAKQAAQDQLQYFWADTCCIDKYNLLEFFSSAGYRLGDKRSLEQLIHEITSIPVKALRNHLLDEFSIPERMAWASNRETTEPEDNAYCLLGILNVLMPPSYGEGKDNALKRLQSELEAVNGTPFIVPFSQNHRFIGQESQITELEGRLFAGSQTTKIAITGPRGIGKSQLSLELAYRTRQRYENCSIFWIPASDMNSFHNACAHIAEKLKIPGWDDEKVDVKKLVQLHLSRKSAGQWLLIYDNADDARLGFAGMSTPQATSLNDYIPQSELGTIIFTTADSNTAQTLASPNIVELQEMTLRAAQRMLEKYLDNPALTNEQHETTILLKELSYLPLAIMQAAAYVNVNKETTIKDLTGQEDEARTNLAHKCALTLLTDGRYNEAEELFVQVMETRKRVLGEEHPSTLTSMANLASTFWNQGRWKEAEELQANELQICSRVLGEEHPDTLTSMANLAFTLKAQGCNDDAISLMEKCFELRKRILGPQHPDTTSSLKALTKWRLENMEIKR
;
A
#
# COMPACT_ATOMS: atom_id res chain seq x y z
N MET A 1 6.68 30.60 7.56
CA MET A 1 7.35 31.17 8.76
C MET A 1 7.26 32.71 8.69
N ARG A 2 7.43 33.46 9.80
CA ARG A 2 7.62 34.95 9.79
C ARG A 2 8.86 35.35 10.63
N LEU A 3 9.65 36.30 10.13
CA LEU A 3 10.84 36.84 10.83
C LEU A 3 10.40 37.92 11.83
N LEU A 4 10.79 37.75 13.09
CA LEU A 4 10.51 38.67 14.18
C LEU A 4 11.84 39.26 14.70
N SER A 5 11.79 40.51 15.16
CA SER A 5 12.89 41.16 15.88
C SER A 5 12.45 41.55 17.28
N ARG A 6 13.38 41.48 18.24
CA ARG A 6 13.20 42.02 19.58
C ARG A 6 14.05 43.27 19.72
N ASN A 7 13.42 44.41 19.98
CA ASN A 7 14.12 45.67 20.19
C ASN A 7 14.68 45.78 21.63
N GLU A 8 15.47 46.82 21.90
CA GLU A 8 16.11 47.06 23.21
C GLU A 8 15.09 47.21 24.36
N SER A 9 13.87 47.69 24.06
CA SER A 9 12.77 47.77 25.03
C SER A 9 12.06 46.43 25.30
N GLY A 10 12.49 45.36 24.63
CA GLY A 10 11.91 44.03 24.74
C GLY A 10 10.64 43.80 23.91
N LYS A 11 10.21 44.78 23.11
CA LYS A 11 9.07 44.67 22.20
C LYS A 11 9.43 43.77 21.02
N ILE A 12 8.51 42.87 20.68
CA ILE A 12 8.64 41.94 19.56
C ILE A 12 7.78 42.46 18.41
N SER A 13 8.35 42.55 17.21
CA SER A 13 7.64 43.03 16.02
C SER A 13 8.05 42.26 14.76
N PRO A 14 7.14 42.12 13.79
CA PRO A 14 7.49 41.56 12.49
C PRO A 14 8.53 42.44 11.78
N THR A 15 9.45 41.82 11.06
CA THR A 15 10.50 42.51 10.31
C THR A 15 10.70 41.86 8.96
N VAL A 16 10.93 42.68 7.94
CA VAL A 16 11.21 42.23 6.57
C VAL A 16 12.62 42.65 6.22
N PHE A 17 13.37 41.76 5.57
CA PHE A 17 14.74 42.01 5.16
C PHE A 17 14.87 41.87 3.64
N THR A 18 15.50 42.85 3.01
CA THR A 18 15.75 42.89 1.56
C THR A 18 17.26 42.93 1.32
N GLY A 19 17.93 41.78 1.47
CA GLY A 19 19.39 41.65 1.34
C GLY A 19 19.92 40.28 1.79
N THR A 20 21.20 40.20 2.15
CA THR A 20 21.83 39.01 2.78
C THR A 20 21.24 38.67 4.14
N THR A 21 20.62 37.49 4.26
CA THR A 21 19.92 37.04 5.48
C THR A 21 20.76 37.23 6.74
N PRO A 22 20.32 38.04 7.72
CA PRO A 22 21.06 38.29 8.96
C PRO A 22 21.06 37.03 9.83
N PRO A 23 22.01 36.81 10.75
CA PRO A 23 21.97 35.67 11.68
C PRO A 23 20.64 35.60 12.46
N TYR A 24 20.02 34.42 12.51
CA TYR A 24 18.70 34.21 13.10
C TYR A 24 18.55 32.82 13.72
N ALA A 25 17.63 32.68 14.68
CA ALA A 25 17.18 31.39 15.19
C ALA A 25 15.90 30.92 14.48
N ILE A 26 15.74 29.62 14.22
CA ILE A 26 14.46 29.03 13.78
C ILE A 26 13.83 28.33 14.98
N LEU A 27 12.56 28.61 15.23
CA LEU A 27 11.83 28.05 16.36
C LEU A 27 10.61 27.29 15.87
N SER A 28 10.57 25.99 16.15
CA SER A 28 9.44 25.10 15.89
C SER A 28 9.01 24.42 17.20
N HIS A 29 7.74 24.50 17.54
CA HIS A 29 7.15 23.86 18.71
C HIS A 29 5.65 23.62 18.51
N ASN A 30 5.11 22.57 19.14
CA ASN A 30 3.67 22.27 19.17
C ASN A 30 2.94 23.03 20.29
N TRP A 31 1.91 23.80 19.92
CA TRP A 31 1.12 24.60 20.88
C TRP A 31 0.09 23.76 21.63
N GLY A 32 0.11 23.86 22.96
CA GLY A 32 -1.04 23.64 23.82
C GLY A 32 -1.29 24.89 24.69
N GLY A 33 -2.54 25.35 24.77
CA GLY A 33 -2.99 26.52 25.55
C GLY A 33 -3.69 27.62 24.75
N GLU A 34 -4.03 28.76 25.40
CA GLU A 34 -4.63 29.94 24.75
C GLU A 34 -3.74 30.51 23.64
N GLU A 35 -4.24 30.53 22.41
CA GLU A 35 -3.52 30.84 21.18
C GLU A 35 -3.31 32.36 20.98
N PHE A 36 -2.07 32.74 20.61
CA PHE A 36 -1.65 34.11 20.30
C PHE A 36 -1.44 34.24 18.79
N ILE A 37 -2.16 35.16 18.13
CA ILE A 37 -2.23 35.26 16.67
C ILE A 37 -1.47 36.45 16.11
N PHE A 38 -1.32 36.53 14.78
CA PHE A 38 -0.55 37.60 14.12
C PHE A 38 -1.09 38.99 14.46
N ASP A 39 -2.41 39.12 14.46
CA ASP A 39 -3.07 40.39 14.74
C ASP A 39 -2.86 40.83 16.19
N ASP A 40 -2.73 39.88 17.14
CA ASP A 40 -2.36 40.20 18.52
C ASP A 40 -0.96 40.83 18.59
N LEU A 41 -0.02 40.29 17.80
CA LEU A 41 1.36 40.77 17.72
C LEU A 41 1.45 42.15 17.06
N VAL A 42 0.73 42.37 15.96
CA VAL A 42 0.72 43.65 15.24
C VAL A 42 0.07 44.76 16.06
N ASN A 43 -1.05 44.45 16.71
CA ASN A 43 -1.81 45.42 17.52
C ASN A 43 -1.35 45.51 18.98
N ASP A 44 -0.30 44.77 19.36
CA ASP A 44 0.29 44.74 20.71
C ASP A 44 -0.71 44.33 21.83
N ILE A 45 -1.68 43.47 21.51
CA ILE A 45 -2.71 42.96 22.43
C ILE A 45 -2.42 41.48 22.80
N GLY A 46 -3.12 40.92 23.80
CA GLY A 46 -3.02 39.47 24.09
C GLY A 46 -1.74 39.02 24.81
N LYS A 47 -0.97 39.92 25.43
CA LYS A 47 0.27 39.59 26.19
C LYS A 47 0.07 38.62 27.37
N SER A 48 -1.16 38.49 27.85
CA SER A 48 -1.52 37.53 28.92
C SER A 48 -1.62 36.09 28.43
N LYS A 49 -1.77 35.86 27.12
CA LYS A 49 -1.99 34.55 26.54
C LYS A 49 -0.75 33.67 26.70
N THR A 50 -0.96 32.38 26.94
CA THR A 50 0.10 31.36 26.97
C THR A 50 0.91 31.37 25.68
N GLY A 51 0.23 31.67 24.56
CA GLY A 51 0.81 31.96 23.26
C GLY A 51 1.99 32.96 23.28
N TYR A 52 1.73 34.16 23.80
CA TYR A 52 2.71 35.25 23.85
C TYR A 52 3.91 34.92 24.73
N ARG A 53 3.69 34.29 25.89
CA ARG A 53 4.76 33.93 26.84
C ARG A 53 5.81 33.01 26.22
N LYS A 54 5.41 32.14 25.28
CA LYS A 54 6.32 31.26 24.56
C LYS A 54 7.14 32.02 23.52
N ILE A 55 6.52 32.92 22.76
CA ILE A 55 7.24 33.82 21.83
C ILE A 55 8.26 34.67 22.62
N GLU A 56 7.85 35.20 23.77
CA GLU A 56 8.72 35.98 24.65
C GLU A 56 9.88 35.15 25.22
N PHE A 57 9.62 33.92 25.68
CA PHE A 57 10.66 32.99 26.13
C PHE A 57 11.68 32.73 25.01
N CYS A 58 11.23 32.42 23.81
CA CYS A 58 12.12 32.14 22.70
C CYS A 58 12.89 33.39 22.24
N ALA A 59 12.26 34.56 22.26
CA ALA A 59 12.93 35.84 21.96
C ALA A 59 14.00 36.18 23.01
N LYS A 60 13.82 35.77 24.27
CA LYS A 60 14.85 35.87 25.31
C LYS A 60 16.00 34.91 25.05
N GLN A 61 15.73 33.68 24.60
CA GLN A 61 16.77 32.71 24.25
C GLN A 61 17.61 33.16 23.04
N ALA A 62 16.96 33.61 21.96
CA ALA A 62 17.66 34.16 20.80
C ALA A 62 18.57 35.34 21.20
N ALA A 63 18.10 36.22 22.09
CA ALA A 63 18.92 37.32 22.61
C ALA A 63 20.09 36.85 23.48
N GLN A 64 19.96 35.76 24.24
CA GLN A 64 21.09 35.16 24.99
C GLN A 64 22.18 34.65 24.05
N ASP A 65 21.78 34.11 22.89
CA ASP A 65 22.68 33.68 21.83
C ASP A 65 23.17 34.84 20.94
N GLN A 66 22.96 36.09 21.36
CA GLN A 66 23.33 37.32 20.64
C GLN A 66 22.67 37.47 19.25
N LEU A 67 21.51 36.84 19.05
CA LEU A 67 20.73 36.93 17.81
C LEU A 67 19.62 37.98 17.96
N GLN A 68 19.64 38.99 17.10
CA GLN A 68 18.62 40.05 17.07
C GLN A 68 17.29 39.57 16.43
N TYR A 69 17.35 38.52 15.61
CA TYR A 69 16.23 38.05 14.81
C TYR A 69 15.92 36.57 15.07
N PHE A 70 14.64 36.21 14.98
CA PHE A 70 14.20 34.82 15.08
C PHE A 70 12.96 34.57 14.21
N TRP A 71 12.86 33.38 13.61
CA TRP A 71 11.70 32.93 12.87
C TRP A 71 10.76 32.15 13.77
N ALA A 72 9.48 32.53 13.74
CA ALA A 72 8.39 31.72 14.26
C ALA A 72 7.68 31.01 13.11
N ASP A 73 7.39 29.72 13.26
CA ASP A 73 6.66 28.93 12.28
C ASP A 73 5.25 29.52 12.02
N THR A 74 4.80 29.53 10.77
CA THR A 74 3.54 30.18 10.36
C THR A 74 2.29 29.47 10.87
N CYS A 75 2.35 28.14 11.02
CA CYS A 75 1.25 27.35 11.62
C CYS A 75 0.97 27.73 13.09
N CYS A 76 1.88 28.51 13.71
CA CYS A 76 1.83 28.93 15.10
C CYS A 76 1.11 30.26 15.33
N ILE A 77 0.93 31.07 14.28
CA ILE A 77 0.46 32.47 14.38
C ILE A 77 -0.67 32.74 13.36
N ASP A 78 -0.82 31.88 12.34
CA ASP A 78 -1.71 32.09 11.20
C ASP A 78 -2.74 30.94 11.07
N LYS A 79 -3.88 31.08 11.76
CA LYS A 79 -5.06 30.22 11.57
C LYS A 79 -6.28 30.99 11.05
N TYR A 80 -6.09 32.18 10.47
CA TYR A 80 -7.16 32.92 9.78
C TYR A 80 -6.78 33.20 8.31
N ASN A 81 -7.16 32.26 7.44
CA ASN A 81 -7.70 32.42 6.08
C ASN A 81 -7.25 33.62 5.20
N LEU A 82 -5.98 34.01 5.25
CA LEU A 82 -5.35 34.95 4.31
C LEU A 82 -4.06 34.31 3.75
N LEU A 83 -4.23 33.25 2.96
CA LEU A 83 -3.17 32.79 2.05
C LEU A 83 -2.85 33.94 1.10
N GLU A 84 -1.74 34.63 1.35
CA GLU A 84 -1.17 35.61 0.43
C GLU A 84 -0.36 34.89 -0.64
N PHE A 85 -0.68 35.15 -1.90
CA PHE A 85 -0.01 34.60 -3.07
C PHE A 85 1.07 35.56 -3.56
N PHE A 86 2.22 35.01 -3.93
CA PHE A 86 3.36 35.76 -4.45
C PHE A 86 3.83 35.14 -5.77
N SER A 87 4.36 35.96 -6.67
CA SER A 87 5.03 35.47 -7.88
C SER A 87 6.37 34.81 -7.53
N SER A 88 6.94 34.05 -8.47
CA SER A 88 8.29 33.49 -8.33
C SER A 88 9.39 34.54 -8.12
N ALA A 89 9.12 35.79 -8.54
CA ALA A 89 9.99 36.95 -8.30
C ALA A 89 9.71 37.67 -6.97
N GLY A 90 8.78 37.16 -6.13
CA GLY A 90 8.48 37.68 -4.80
C GLY A 90 7.48 38.84 -4.75
N TYR A 91 6.81 39.18 -5.87
CA TYR A 91 5.78 40.22 -5.87
C TYR A 91 4.46 39.70 -5.31
N ARG A 92 3.82 40.47 -4.42
CA ARG A 92 2.49 40.13 -3.89
C ARG A 92 1.47 40.16 -5.02
N LEU A 93 0.84 39.01 -5.29
CA LEU A 93 -0.22 38.84 -6.28
C LEU A 93 -1.60 39.15 -5.68
N GLY A 94 -1.79 38.89 -4.39
CA GLY A 94 -3.06 39.11 -3.70
C GLY A 94 -3.28 38.06 -2.61
N ASP A 95 -4.48 38.01 -2.06
CA ASP A 95 -4.92 36.99 -1.13
C ASP A 95 -6.06 36.15 -1.71
N LYS A 96 -6.48 35.12 -0.97
CA LYS A 96 -7.58 34.22 -1.36
C LYS A 96 -8.86 34.97 -1.77
N ARG A 97 -9.19 36.11 -1.13
CA ARG A 97 -10.38 36.91 -1.48
C ARG A 97 -10.14 37.77 -2.70
N SER A 98 -8.98 38.42 -2.81
CA SER A 98 -8.70 39.28 -3.96
C SER A 98 -8.53 38.50 -5.26
N LEU A 99 -8.14 37.23 -5.17
CA LEU A 99 -7.90 36.36 -6.33
C LEU A 99 -9.04 35.37 -6.62
N GLU A 100 -10.09 35.29 -5.80
CA GLU A 100 -11.16 34.30 -5.99
C GLU A 100 -11.86 34.41 -7.35
N GLN A 101 -12.04 35.64 -7.84
CA GLN A 101 -12.66 35.91 -9.14
C GLN A 101 -11.74 35.48 -10.30
N LEU A 102 -10.45 35.78 -10.19
CA LEU A 102 -9.45 35.37 -11.19
C LEU A 102 -9.29 33.84 -11.22
N ILE A 103 -9.27 33.19 -10.05
CA ILE A 103 -9.22 31.74 -9.93
C ILE A 103 -10.47 31.12 -10.56
N HIS A 104 -11.64 31.69 -10.28
CA HIS A 104 -12.90 31.26 -10.90
C HIS A 104 -12.86 31.37 -12.43
N GLU A 105 -12.37 32.48 -12.98
CA GLU A 105 -12.28 32.70 -14.43
C GLU A 105 -11.32 31.71 -15.12
N ILE A 106 -10.23 31.31 -14.45
CA ILE A 106 -9.25 30.36 -15.00
C ILE A 106 -9.72 28.91 -14.86
N THR A 107 -10.29 28.55 -13.72
CA THR A 107 -10.56 27.15 -13.35
C THR A 107 -12.01 26.73 -13.49
N SER A 108 -12.91 27.69 -13.71
CA SER A 108 -14.37 27.53 -13.63
C SER A 108 -14.89 27.06 -12.26
N ILE A 109 -14.05 27.01 -11.22
CA ILE A 109 -14.48 26.65 -9.85
C ILE A 109 -15.34 27.80 -9.30
N PRO A 110 -16.59 27.56 -8.84
CA PRO A 110 -17.43 28.62 -8.31
C PRO A 110 -16.79 29.33 -7.11
N VAL A 111 -16.90 30.67 -7.06
CA VAL A 111 -16.39 31.48 -5.93
C VAL A 111 -16.93 30.98 -4.58
N LYS A 112 -18.16 30.46 -4.54
CA LYS A 112 -18.74 29.85 -3.34
C LYS A 112 -17.93 28.63 -2.85
N ALA A 113 -17.50 27.74 -3.76
CA ALA A 113 -16.64 26.61 -3.41
C ALA A 113 -15.27 27.09 -2.88
N LEU A 114 -14.69 28.12 -3.50
CA LEU A 114 -13.44 28.75 -3.03
C LEU A 114 -13.57 29.35 -1.62
N ARG A 115 -14.79 29.78 -1.22
CA ARG A 115 -15.10 30.30 0.11
C ARG A 115 -15.42 29.22 1.16
N ASN A 116 -15.05 27.95 0.92
CA ASN A 116 -15.25 26.81 1.81
C ASN A 116 -16.73 26.45 2.06
N HIS A 117 -17.62 26.67 1.09
CA HIS A 117 -18.95 26.05 1.15
C HIS A 117 -18.81 24.52 1.02
N LEU A 118 -19.78 23.78 1.57
CA LEU A 118 -19.77 22.31 1.53
C LEU A 118 -19.76 21.84 0.07
N LEU A 119 -18.83 20.94 -0.27
CA LEU A 119 -18.67 20.42 -1.63
C LEU A 119 -19.91 19.64 -2.11
N ASP A 120 -20.72 19.13 -1.18
CA ASP A 120 -21.95 18.38 -1.47
C ASP A 120 -23.08 19.26 -2.03
N GLU A 121 -22.96 20.59 -1.93
CA GLU A 121 -23.86 21.53 -2.60
C GLU A 121 -23.65 21.59 -4.13
N PHE A 122 -22.56 20.98 -4.62
CA PHE A 122 -22.20 20.93 -6.04
C PHE A 122 -22.33 19.50 -6.57
N SER A 123 -22.91 19.38 -7.77
CA SER A 123 -23.11 18.07 -8.40
C SER A 123 -21.76 17.40 -8.73
N ILE A 124 -21.74 16.05 -8.75
CA ILE A 124 -20.54 15.30 -9.15
C ILE A 124 -20.02 15.74 -10.53
N PRO A 125 -20.86 15.92 -11.57
CA PRO A 125 -20.38 16.40 -12.87
C PRO A 125 -19.74 17.79 -12.81
N GLU A 126 -20.30 18.74 -12.04
CA GLU A 126 -19.68 20.06 -11.85
C GLU A 126 -18.31 19.94 -11.19
N ARG A 127 -18.21 19.13 -10.14
CA ARG A 127 -16.96 18.91 -9.40
C ARG A 127 -15.90 18.21 -10.25
N MET A 128 -16.28 17.28 -11.12
CA MET A 128 -15.39 16.66 -12.08
C MET A 128 -14.85 17.66 -13.10
N ALA A 129 -15.69 18.60 -13.55
CA ALA A 129 -15.29 19.61 -14.54
C ALA A 129 -14.21 20.58 -14.01
N TRP A 130 -14.09 20.76 -12.69
CA TRP A 130 -13.07 21.64 -12.09
C TRP A 130 -11.62 21.21 -12.36
N ALA A 131 -11.41 19.95 -12.77
CA ALA A 131 -10.10 19.42 -13.14
C ALA A 131 -9.94 19.14 -14.64
N SER A 132 -10.94 19.47 -15.49
CA SER A 132 -10.97 19.03 -16.89
C SER A 132 -9.78 19.53 -17.73
N ASN A 133 -9.23 20.69 -17.36
CA ASN A 133 -8.15 21.36 -18.08
C ASN A 133 -6.80 21.20 -17.39
N ARG A 134 -6.67 20.31 -16.40
CA ARG A 134 -5.40 20.06 -15.72
C ARG A 134 -4.49 19.19 -16.58
N GLU A 135 -3.24 19.59 -16.67
CA GLU A 135 -2.16 18.73 -17.14
C GLU A 135 -1.46 18.12 -15.93
N THR A 136 -1.20 16.82 -15.99
CA THR A 136 -0.59 16.06 -14.89
C THR A 136 0.67 15.36 -15.36
N THR A 137 1.60 15.12 -14.42
CA THR A 137 2.85 14.42 -14.70
C THR A 137 2.61 12.95 -15.04
N GLU A 138 1.84 12.26 -14.19
CA GLU A 138 1.39 10.90 -14.48
C GLU A 138 -0.04 10.92 -15.05
N PRO A 139 -0.38 10.03 -16.00
CA PRO A 139 -1.69 10.01 -16.63
C PRO A 139 -2.82 9.72 -15.62
N GLU A 140 -2.59 8.89 -14.61
CA GLU A 140 -3.55 8.50 -13.57
C GLU A 140 -3.89 9.65 -12.60
N ASP A 141 -3.02 10.64 -12.44
CA ASP A 141 -3.26 11.80 -11.56
C ASP A 141 -4.46 12.63 -12.02
N ASN A 142 -4.89 12.49 -13.29
CA ASN A 142 -6.17 13.02 -13.77
C ASN A 142 -7.36 12.51 -12.94
N ALA A 143 -7.32 11.25 -12.50
CA ALA A 143 -8.32 10.66 -11.61
C ALA A 143 -8.01 10.96 -10.14
N TYR A 144 -6.75 10.82 -9.72
CA TYR A 144 -6.42 10.93 -8.29
C TYR A 144 -6.55 12.34 -7.74
N CYS A 145 -6.36 13.37 -8.57
CA CYS A 145 -6.61 14.75 -8.16
C CYS A 145 -8.10 15.04 -7.83
N LEU A 146 -9.02 14.19 -8.29
CA LEU A 146 -10.45 14.31 -8.04
C LEU A 146 -10.89 13.65 -6.72
N LEU A 147 -10.05 12.81 -6.08
CA LEU A 147 -10.44 12.06 -4.88
C LEU A 147 -10.93 12.96 -3.74
N GLY A 148 -10.15 13.98 -3.39
CA GLY A 148 -10.53 14.94 -2.36
C GLY A 148 -11.71 15.85 -2.77
N ILE A 149 -11.83 16.15 -4.06
CA ILE A 149 -12.91 16.99 -4.61
C ILE A 149 -14.26 16.24 -4.56
N LEU A 150 -14.22 14.95 -4.86
CA LEU A 150 -15.38 14.07 -4.93
C LEU A 150 -15.65 13.35 -3.61
N ASN A 151 -14.79 13.53 -2.61
CA ASN A 151 -14.84 12.84 -1.32
C ASN A 151 -14.84 11.31 -1.49
N VAL A 152 -14.01 10.81 -2.42
CA VAL A 152 -13.82 9.38 -2.70
C VAL A 152 -12.50 8.94 -2.11
N LEU A 153 -12.53 7.81 -1.39
CA LEU A 153 -11.32 7.17 -0.89
C LEU A 153 -10.97 5.98 -1.80
N MET A 154 -9.94 6.15 -2.61
CA MET A 154 -9.44 5.13 -3.54
C MET A 154 -7.90 5.12 -3.48
N PRO A 155 -7.26 3.96 -3.27
CA PRO A 155 -5.79 3.87 -3.31
C PRO A 155 -5.25 4.15 -4.72
N PRO A 156 -4.18 4.95 -4.87
CA PRO A 156 -3.54 5.16 -6.17
C PRO A 156 -2.84 3.87 -6.64
N SER A 157 -2.89 3.60 -7.94
CA SER A 157 -2.31 2.44 -8.64
C SER A 157 -1.66 2.89 -9.94
N TYR A 158 -0.46 3.46 -9.82
CA TYR A 158 0.31 3.92 -10.97
C TYR A 158 0.69 2.75 -11.89
N GLY A 159 0.54 2.95 -13.20
CA GLY A 159 0.73 1.93 -14.24
C GLY A 159 -0.57 1.32 -14.77
N GLU A 160 -1.73 1.66 -14.19
CA GLU A 160 -3.04 1.23 -14.71
C GLU A 160 -3.50 2.06 -15.91
N GLY A 161 -2.97 3.27 -16.09
CA GLY A 161 -3.35 4.22 -17.14
C GLY A 161 -4.60 5.05 -16.80
N LYS A 162 -4.67 6.26 -17.38
CA LYS A 162 -5.69 7.29 -17.11
C LYS A 162 -7.13 6.75 -17.17
N ASP A 163 -7.48 6.02 -18.23
CA ASP A 163 -8.86 5.57 -18.45
C ASP A 163 -9.30 4.54 -17.40
N ASN A 164 -8.39 3.70 -16.93
CA ASN A 164 -8.69 2.70 -15.89
C ASN A 164 -8.82 3.37 -14.52
N ALA A 165 -7.95 4.32 -14.20
CA ALA A 165 -8.05 5.12 -12.99
C ALA A 165 -9.38 5.92 -12.93
N LEU A 166 -9.80 6.51 -14.05
CA LEU A 166 -11.08 7.22 -14.16
C LEU A 166 -12.29 6.28 -14.03
N LYS A 167 -12.23 5.07 -14.60
CA LYS A 167 -13.30 4.07 -14.46
C LYS A 167 -13.44 3.58 -13.02
N ARG A 168 -12.32 3.37 -12.31
CA ARG A 168 -12.36 3.02 -10.88
C ARG A 168 -12.97 4.14 -10.07
N LEU A 169 -12.56 5.38 -10.31
CA LEU A 169 -13.16 6.55 -9.68
C LEU A 169 -14.68 6.61 -9.94
N GLN A 170 -15.12 6.37 -11.17
CA GLN A 170 -16.55 6.28 -11.51
C GLN A 170 -17.25 5.13 -10.77
N SER A 171 -16.62 3.96 -10.67
CA SER A 171 -17.16 2.81 -9.95
C SER A 171 -17.32 3.07 -8.46
N GLU A 172 -16.39 3.83 -7.85
CA GLU A 172 -16.50 4.30 -6.46
C GLU A 172 -17.60 5.34 -6.30
N LEU A 173 -17.74 6.28 -7.24
CA LEU A 173 -18.83 7.26 -7.24
C LEU A 173 -20.21 6.60 -7.36
N GLU A 174 -20.32 5.58 -8.23
CA GLU A 174 -21.53 4.77 -8.37
C GLU A 174 -21.80 3.97 -7.09
N ALA A 175 -20.77 3.51 -6.38
CA ALA A 175 -20.91 2.81 -5.10
C ALA A 175 -21.36 3.74 -3.94
N VAL A 176 -21.11 5.05 -4.01
CA VAL A 176 -21.61 6.02 -3.00
C VAL A 176 -23.14 6.18 -3.06
N ASN A 177 -23.76 5.92 -4.23
CA ASN A 177 -25.22 5.96 -4.43
C ASN A 177 -25.85 4.58 -4.72
N GLY A 178 -25.04 3.51 -4.74
CA GLY A 178 -25.44 2.15 -5.14
C GLY A 178 -25.24 1.12 -4.03
N THR A 179 -25.53 -0.15 -4.32
CA THR A 179 -25.26 -1.23 -3.37
C THR A 179 -23.76 -1.41 -3.13
N PRO A 180 -23.34 -1.62 -1.86
CA PRO A 180 -21.93 -1.73 -1.49
C PRO A 180 -21.14 -2.75 -2.33
N PHE A 181 -20.04 -2.31 -2.93
CA PHE A 181 -19.09 -3.16 -3.65
C PHE A 181 -17.68 -2.90 -3.12
N ILE A 182 -17.19 -3.77 -2.24
CA ILE A 182 -15.91 -3.64 -1.55
C ILE A 182 -15.01 -4.78 -2.02
N VAL A 183 -14.39 -4.58 -3.18
CA VAL A 183 -13.45 -5.51 -3.78
C VAL A 183 -12.17 -4.74 -4.10
N PRO A 184 -11.00 -5.14 -3.57
CA PRO A 184 -9.78 -4.33 -3.65
C PRO A 184 -9.10 -4.37 -5.02
N PHE A 185 -9.63 -5.16 -5.97
CA PHE A 185 -9.02 -5.40 -7.27
C PHE A 185 -9.96 -4.97 -8.41
N SER A 186 -9.40 -4.36 -9.46
CA SER A 186 -10.11 -4.02 -10.69
C SER A 186 -10.47 -5.26 -11.52
N GLN A 187 -11.53 -5.19 -12.32
CA GLN A 187 -11.87 -6.28 -13.24
C GLN A 187 -10.75 -6.51 -14.25
N ASN A 188 -10.35 -7.76 -14.44
CA ASN A 188 -9.39 -8.13 -15.47
C ASN A 188 -10.09 -8.30 -16.82
N HIS A 189 -10.11 -7.26 -17.65
CA HIS A 189 -10.69 -7.32 -19.00
C HIS A 189 -9.94 -8.27 -19.96
N ARG A 190 -8.72 -8.69 -19.59
CA ARG A 190 -7.92 -9.67 -20.31
C ARG A 190 -8.08 -11.09 -19.75
N PHE A 191 -9.03 -11.33 -18.83
CA PHE A 191 -9.33 -12.67 -18.31
C PHE A 191 -9.56 -13.68 -19.45
N ILE A 192 -8.94 -14.86 -19.33
CA ILE A 192 -9.01 -15.96 -20.29
C ILE A 192 -9.18 -17.27 -19.53
N GLY A 193 -10.08 -18.10 -20.04
CA GLY A 193 -10.30 -19.46 -19.56
C GLY A 193 -11.29 -19.52 -18.40
N GLN A 194 -11.64 -20.74 -18.01
CA GLN A 194 -12.48 -21.06 -16.85
C GLN A 194 -13.97 -20.68 -16.96
N GLU A 195 -14.49 -20.37 -18.16
CA GLU A 195 -15.93 -20.10 -18.37
C GLU A 195 -16.85 -21.23 -17.88
N SER A 196 -16.43 -22.50 -18.03
CA SER A 196 -17.16 -23.64 -17.48
C SER A 196 -17.31 -23.55 -15.96
N GLN A 197 -16.23 -23.21 -15.25
CA GLN A 197 -16.22 -23.07 -13.80
C GLN A 197 -16.96 -21.81 -13.36
N ILE A 198 -16.85 -20.69 -14.09
CA ILE A 198 -17.66 -19.49 -13.82
C ILE A 198 -19.13 -19.82 -13.96
N THR A 199 -19.53 -20.48 -15.06
CA THR A 199 -20.92 -20.85 -15.30
C THR A 199 -21.45 -21.78 -14.20
N GLU A 200 -20.62 -22.73 -13.74
CA GLU A 200 -20.94 -23.60 -12.61
C GLU A 200 -21.11 -22.83 -11.30
N LEU A 201 -20.21 -21.87 -11.01
CA LEU A 201 -20.29 -20.99 -9.84
C LEU A 201 -21.54 -20.10 -9.88
N GLU A 202 -21.79 -19.44 -11.00
CA GLU A 202 -22.96 -18.59 -11.21
C GLU A 202 -24.27 -19.36 -11.04
N GLY A 203 -24.34 -20.60 -11.53
CA GLY A 203 -25.51 -21.48 -11.37
C GLY A 203 -25.78 -21.89 -9.92
N ARG A 204 -24.78 -21.78 -9.03
CA ARG A 204 -24.90 -22.10 -7.61
C ARG A 204 -25.17 -20.87 -6.74
N LEU A 205 -24.97 -19.65 -7.24
CA LEU A 205 -25.19 -18.43 -6.47
C LEU A 205 -26.67 -18.34 -6.03
N PHE A 206 -26.88 -18.06 -4.74
CA PHE A 206 -28.21 -17.83 -4.16
C PHE A 206 -29.23 -18.97 -4.36
N ALA A 207 -28.77 -20.21 -4.52
CA ALA A 207 -29.59 -21.36 -4.92
C ALA A 207 -30.28 -22.10 -3.75
N GLY A 208 -30.18 -21.63 -2.50
CA GLY A 208 -30.59 -22.37 -1.30
C GLY A 208 -31.51 -21.62 -0.34
N SER A 209 -32.09 -22.37 0.62
CA SER A 209 -32.85 -21.85 1.77
C SER A 209 -31.97 -21.50 2.97
N GLN A 210 -30.65 -21.62 2.83
CA GLN A 210 -29.63 -21.28 3.80
C GLN A 210 -28.46 -20.62 3.08
N THR A 211 -27.50 -20.11 3.86
CA THR A 211 -26.27 -19.51 3.31
C THR A 211 -25.59 -20.46 2.37
N THR A 212 -25.50 -20.08 1.10
CA THR A 212 -24.80 -20.88 0.12
C THR A 212 -23.31 -20.72 0.37
N LYS A 213 -22.60 -21.83 0.65
CA LYS A 213 -21.13 -21.83 0.79
C LYS A 213 -20.55 -22.61 -0.36
N ILE A 214 -19.52 -22.08 -1.00
CA ILE A 214 -18.80 -22.71 -2.11
C ILE A 214 -17.31 -22.56 -1.86
N ALA A 215 -16.53 -23.63 -2.03
CA ALA A 215 -15.07 -23.56 -2.00
C ALA A 215 -14.51 -23.77 -3.41
N ILE A 216 -13.64 -22.85 -3.83
CA ILE A 216 -12.80 -23.00 -5.02
C ILE A 216 -11.46 -23.54 -4.55
N THR A 217 -11.14 -24.77 -4.94
CA THR A 217 -9.91 -25.46 -4.59
C THR A 217 -9.02 -25.68 -5.80
N GLY A 218 -7.73 -25.93 -5.57
CA GLY A 218 -6.76 -26.24 -6.61
C GLY A 218 -5.35 -25.79 -6.22
N PRO A 219 -4.32 -26.18 -6.99
CA PRO A 219 -2.94 -25.78 -6.77
C PRO A 219 -2.77 -24.27 -6.58
N ARG A 220 -1.75 -23.89 -5.82
CA ARG A 220 -1.27 -22.50 -5.77
C ARG A 220 -0.85 -22.09 -7.21
N GLY A 221 -1.11 -20.85 -7.61
CA GLY A 221 -0.76 -20.35 -8.95
C GLY A 221 -1.90 -20.34 -9.96
N ILE A 222 -2.92 -21.16 -9.74
CA ILE A 222 -3.86 -21.55 -10.78
C ILE A 222 -4.96 -20.53 -11.11
N GLY A 223 -5.03 -19.44 -10.34
CA GLY A 223 -5.99 -18.35 -10.57
C GLY A 223 -7.31 -18.45 -9.79
N LYS A 224 -7.36 -19.14 -8.65
CA LYS A 224 -8.56 -19.19 -7.78
C LYS A 224 -9.10 -17.81 -7.39
N SER A 225 -8.21 -16.91 -6.96
CA SER A 225 -8.56 -15.53 -6.61
C SER A 225 -9.03 -14.76 -7.84
N GLN A 226 -8.37 -14.96 -8.99
CA GLN A 226 -8.77 -14.32 -10.25
C GLN A 226 -10.16 -14.78 -10.73
N LEU A 227 -10.49 -16.06 -10.55
CA LEU A 227 -11.82 -16.60 -10.85
C LEU A 227 -12.90 -16.00 -9.94
N SER A 228 -12.60 -15.87 -8.64
CA SER A 228 -13.51 -15.26 -7.65
C SER A 228 -13.73 -13.78 -7.94
N LEU A 229 -12.68 -13.09 -8.39
CA LEU A 229 -12.74 -11.69 -8.80
C LEU A 229 -13.64 -11.51 -10.02
N GLU A 230 -13.48 -12.34 -11.05
CA GLU A 230 -14.34 -12.28 -12.23
C GLU A 230 -15.80 -12.61 -11.88
N LEU A 231 -16.04 -13.59 -11.01
CA LEU A 231 -17.38 -13.90 -10.48
C LEU A 231 -17.99 -12.69 -9.74
N ALA A 232 -17.20 -11.96 -8.95
CA ALA A 232 -17.66 -10.76 -8.23
C ALA A 232 -18.17 -9.69 -9.21
N TYR A 233 -17.40 -9.38 -10.25
CA TYR A 233 -17.79 -8.39 -11.25
C TYR A 233 -19.02 -8.82 -12.07
N ARG A 234 -19.09 -10.09 -12.49
CA ARG A 234 -20.27 -10.62 -13.18
C ARG A 234 -21.51 -10.61 -12.29
N THR A 235 -21.34 -10.92 -11.00
CA THR A 235 -22.43 -10.84 -10.00
C THR A 235 -22.92 -9.40 -9.87
N ARG A 236 -22.02 -8.40 -9.80
CA ARG A 236 -22.40 -6.98 -9.76
C ARG A 236 -23.25 -6.57 -10.97
N GLN A 237 -22.86 -7.03 -12.16
CA GLN A 237 -23.57 -6.70 -13.41
C GLN A 237 -24.94 -7.39 -13.50
N ARG A 238 -25.07 -8.59 -12.92
CA ARG A 238 -26.29 -9.40 -13.02
C ARG A 238 -27.31 -9.12 -11.91
N TYR A 239 -26.84 -8.72 -10.72
CA TYR A 239 -27.67 -8.50 -9.54
C TYR A 239 -27.50 -7.06 -9.04
N GLU A 240 -28.34 -6.16 -9.55
CA GLU A 240 -28.27 -4.71 -9.29
C GLU A 240 -28.36 -4.34 -7.80
N ASN A 241 -29.00 -5.17 -6.97
CA ASN A 241 -29.16 -4.95 -5.53
C ASN A 241 -28.32 -5.89 -4.64
N CYS A 242 -27.27 -6.49 -5.19
CA CYS A 242 -26.38 -7.39 -4.44
C CYS A 242 -25.18 -6.62 -3.88
N SER A 243 -24.96 -6.73 -2.57
CA SER A 243 -23.74 -6.20 -1.94
C SER A 243 -22.60 -7.21 -2.05
N ILE A 244 -21.40 -6.77 -2.42
CA ILE A 244 -20.28 -7.69 -2.68
C ILE A 244 -19.08 -7.27 -1.83
N PHE A 245 -18.49 -8.21 -1.11
CA PHE A 245 -17.42 -7.96 -0.16
C PHE A 245 -16.27 -8.95 -0.35
N TRP A 246 -15.04 -8.44 -0.26
CA TRP A 246 -13.82 -9.24 -0.32
C TRP A 246 -13.06 -9.17 1.01
N ILE A 247 -12.68 -10.32 1.53
CA ILE A 247 -11.95 -10.48 2.77
C ILE A 247 -10.72 -11.35 2.53
N PRO A 248 -9.49 -10.81 2.68
CA PRO A 248 -8.30 -11.63 2.75
C PRO A 248 -8.32 -12.46 4.05
N ALA A 249 -8.24 -13.77 3.91
CA ALA A 249 -8.26 -14.76 4.99
C ALA A 249 -6.88 -15.41 5.21
N SER A 250 -5.81 -14.81 4.68
CA SER A 250 -4.43 -15.24 4.86
C SER A 250 -3.93 -15.10 6.31
N ASP A 251 -4.40 -14.08 7.01
CA ASP A 251 -3.99 -13.75 8.38
C ASP A 251 -5.06 -12.90 9.10
N MET A 252 -4.99 -12.86 10.44
CA MET A 252 -6.00 -12.17 11.26
C MET A 252 -5.99 -10.65 11.14
N ASN A 253 -4.85 -10.03 10.83
CA ASN A 253 -4.77 -8.57 10.72
C ASN A 253 -5.47 -8.11 9.43
N SER A 254 -5.16 -8.78 8.32
CA SER A 254 -5.84 -8.52 7.04
C SER A 254 -7.34 -8.78 7.13
N PHE A 255 -7.74 -9.87 7.80
CA PHE A 255 -9.15 -10.15 8.06
C PHE A 255 -9.81 -9.05 8.90
N HIS A 256 -9.18 -8.64 10.00
CA HIS A 256 -9.69 -7.57 10.86
C HIS A 256 -9.85 -6.25 10.10
N ASN A 257 -8.82 -5.84 9.35
CA ASN A 257 -8.84 -4.59 8.59
C ASN A 257 -9.93 -4.59 7.51
N ALA A 258 -10.12 -5.71 6.81
CA ALA A 258 -11.19 -5.84 5.84
C ALA A 258 -12.58 -5.74 6.51
N CYS A 259 -12.79 -6.40 7.65
CA CYS A 259 -14.04 -6.28 8.41
C CYS A 259 -14.27 -4.86 8.92
N ALA A 260 -13.23 -4.16 9.40
CA ALA A 260 -13.34 -2.78 9.84
C ALA A 260 -13.79 -1.86 8.70
N HIS A 261 -13.19 -2.02 7.52
CA HIS A 261 -13.56 -1.25 6.34
C HIS A 261 -15.00 -1.54 5.87
N ILE A 262 -15.43 -2.81 5.89
CA ILE A 262 -16.81 -3.19 5.59
C ILE A 262 -17.78 -2.54 6.59
N ALA A 263 -17.47 -2.60 7.89
CA ALA A 263 -18.32 -2.04 8.93
C ALA A 263 -18.46 -0.52 8.82
N GLU A 264 -17.36 0.18 8.51
CA GLU A 264 -17.35 1.62 8.24
C GLU A 264 -18.22 2.00 7.03
N LYS A 265 -18.08 1.27 5.92
CA LYS A 265 -18.82 1.53 4.68
C LYS A 265 -20.31 1.25 4.83
N LEU A 266 -20.67 0.19 5.56
CA LEU A 266 -22.06 -0.16 5.88
C LEU A 266 -22.66 0.68 7.02
N LYS A 267 -21.87 1.56 7.65
CA LYS A 267 -22.26 2.38 8.81
C LYS A 267 -22.89 1.52 9.91
N ILE A 268 -22.27 0.37 10.22
CA ILE A 268 -22.76 -0.55 11.25
C ILE A 268 -22.61 0.11 12.61
N PRO A 269 -23.67 0.26 13.43
CA PRO A 269 -23.55 0.88 14.74
C PRO A 269 -22.48 0.21 15.63
N GLY A 270 -21.57 1.00 16.19
CA GLY A 270 -20.48 0.54 17.06
C GLY A 270 -19.21 0.08 16.33
N TRP A 271 -19.08 0.37 15.03
CA TRP A 271 -17.89 0.02 14.24
C TRP A 271 -16.62 0.76 14.68
N ASP A 272 -16.77 1.92 15.32
CA ASP A 272 -15.72 2.82 15.81
C ASP A 272 -15.31 2.56 17.27
N ASP A 273 -15.93 1.58 17.94
CA ASP A 273 -15.58 1.19 19.32
C ASP A 273 -14.45 0.15 19.32
N GLU A 274 -13.26 0.56 19.77
CA GLU A 274 -12.06 -0.29 19.88
C GLU A 274 -12.26 -1.54 20.76
N LYS A 275 -13.28 -1.57 21.63
CA LYS A 275 -13.57 -2.72 22.51
C LYS A 275 -14.44 -3.78 21.85
N VAL A 276 -15.04 -3.49 20.70
CA VAL A 276 -15.97 -4.39 20.04
C VAL A 276 -15.25 -5.22 18.99
N ASP A 277 -15.55 -6.52 18.94
CA ASP A 277 -15.06 -7.36 17.85
C ASP A 277 -15.79 -7.03 16.54
N VAL A 278 -15.17 -6.17 15.73
CA VAL A 278 -15.72 -5.72 14.44
C VAL A 278 -16.03 -6.87 13.48
N LYS A 279 -15.30 -7.99 13.55
CA LYS A 279 -15.55 -9.18 12.74
C LYS A 279 -16.91 -9.79 13.08
N LYS A 280 -17.24 -9.80 14.38
CA LYS A 280 -18.54 -10.26 14.87
C LYS A 280 -19.66 -9.30 14.50
N LEU A 281 -19.41 -7.98 14.51
CA LEU A 281 -20.38 -7.00 14.05
C LEU A 281 -20.77 -7.21 12.59
N VAL A 282 -19.79 -7.36 11.70
CA VAL A 282 -20.04 -7.63 10.27
C VAL A 282 -20.82 -8.94 10.10
N GLN A 283 -20.42 -10.00 10.79
CA GLN A 283 -21.14 -11.28 10.76
C GLN A 283 -22.61 -11.11 11.16
N LEU A 284 -22.88 -10.45 12.29
CA LEU A 284 -24.24 -10.26 12.79
C LEU A 284 -25.06 -9.37 11.87
N HIS A 285 -24.46 -8.34 11.26
CA HIS A 285 -25.14 -7.46 10.32
C HIS A 285 -25.56 -8.21 9.06
N LEU A 286 -24.65 -8.94 8.42
CA LEU A 286 -24.92 -9.71 7.20
C LEU A 286 -25.91 -10.88 7.43
N SER A 287 -26.04 -11.34 8.67
CA SER A 287 -27.02 -12.37 9.04
C SER A 287 -28.47 -11.86 9.17
N ARG A 288 -28.69 -10.53 9.12
CA ARG A 288 -30.04 -9.94 9.21
C ARG A 288 -30.72 -9.96 7.84
N LYS A 289 -32.05 -10.15 7.83
CA LYS A 289 -32.86 -10.02 6.60
C LYS A 289 -32.75 -8.63 5.96
N SER A 290 -32.48 -7.59 6.76
CA SER A 290 -32.30 -6.22 6.29
C SER A 290 -31.01 -6.02 5.47
N ALA A 291 -30.05 -6.95 5.54
CA ALA A 291 -28.82 -6.87 4.76
C ALA A 291 -29.03 -7.17 3.26
N GLY A 292 -30.21 -7.69 2.89
CA GLY A 292 -30.54 -8.01 1.50
C GLY A 292 -29.68 -9.14 0.93
N GLN A 293 -29.52 -9.15 -0.40
CA GLN A 293 -28.65 -10.09 -1.10
C GLN A 293 -27.19 -9.65 -0.99
N TRP A 294 -26.31 -10.61 -0.70
CA TRP A 294 -24.88 -10.32 -0.63
C TRP A 294 -24.01 -11.51 -1.03
N LEU A 295 -22.84 -11.20 -1.61
CA LEU A 295 -21.76 -12.12 -1.91
C LEU A 295 -20.54 -11.77 -1.07
N LEU A 296 -20.02 -12.74 -0.32
CA LEU A 296 -18.84 -12.59 0.52
C LEU A 296 -17.73 -13.53 0.05
N ILE A 297 -16.56 -12.99 -0.27
CA ILE A 297 -15.41 -13.76 -0.76
C ILE A 297 -14.33 -13.77 0.31
N TYR A 298 -14.00 -14.95 0.82
CA TYR A 298 -12.83 -15.18 1.66
C TYR A 298 -11.68 -15.72 0.81
N ASP A 299 -10.66 -14.89 0.60
CA ASP A 299 -9.52 -15.23 -0.26
C ASP A 299 -8.34 -15.79 0.55
N ASN A 300 -7.70 -16.86 0.07
CA ASN A 300 -6.59 -17.57 0.71
C ASN A 300 -6.92 -18.14 2.10
N ALA A 301 -8.09 -18.76 2.25
CA ALA A 301 -8.50 -19.49 3.44
C ALA A 301 -7.77 -20.85 3.54
N ASP A 302 -6.44 -20.83 3.58
CA ASP A 302 -5.60 -22.04 3.64
C ASP A 302 -5.52 -22.63 5.06
N ASP A 303 -5.79 -21.83 6.09
CA ASP A 303 -5.86 -22.30 7.48
C ASP A 303 -7.21 -21.93 8.11
N ALA A 304 -8.04 -22.94 8.41
CA ALA A 304 -9.30 -22.75 9.11
C ALA A 304 -9.11 -22.28 10.57
N ARG A 305 -7.90 -22.41 11.12
CA ARG A 305 -7.45 -21.90 12.41
C ARG A 305 -6.59 -20.67 12.15
N LEU A 306 -7.20 -19.50 12.10
CA LEU A 306 -6.49 -18.23 11.90
C LEU A 306 -5.63 -17.81 13.13
N GLY A 307 -5.12 -18.77 13.91
CA GLY A 307 -4.38 -18.53 15.14
C GLY A 307 -2.88 -18.74 14.96
N PHE A 308 -2.10 -17.77 15.41
CA PHE A 308 -0.63 -17.80 15.52
C PHE A 308 -0.07 -19.18 15.87
N ALA A 309 0.76 -19.73 15.00
CA ALA A 309 1.69 -20.80 15.36
C ALA A 309 2.80 -20.20 16.24
N GLY A 310 2.71 -20.39 17.56
CA GLY A 310 3.81 -20.02 18.48
C GLY A 310 3.44 -19.67 19.92
N MET A 311 2.17 -19.45 20.25
CA MET A 311 1.75 -19.22 21.65
C MET A 311 0.67 -20.20 22.08
N SER A 312 1.01 -21.03 23.06
CA SER A 312 0.12 -21.94 23.77
C SER A 312 -0.94 -21.16 24.56
N THR A 313 -1.96 -20.64 23.88
CA THR A 313 -3.18 -20.10 24.52
C THR A 313 -4.40 -20.92 24.10
N PRO A 314 -5.39 -21.14 24.99
CA PRO A 314 -6.43 -22.16 24.78
C PRO A 314 -7.59 -21.73 23.87
N GLN A 315 -7.48 -20.62 23.14
CA GLN A 315 -8.57 -20.05 22.35
C GLN A 315 -8.07 -19.73 20.93
N ALA A 316 -7.81 -20.78 20.14
CA ALA A 316 -7.69 -20.61 18.70
C ALA A 316 -9.07 -20.26 18.13
N THR A 317 -9.33 -18.96 17.91
CA THR A 317 -10.53 -18.49 17.21
C THR A 317 -10.52 -18.99 15.77
N SER A 318 -11.54 -19.73 15.34
CA SER A 318 -11.62 -20.27 13.99
C SER A 318 -12.37 -19.30 13.08
N LEU A 319 -12.03 -19.29 11.78
CA LEU A 319 -12.79 -18.54 10.78
C LEU A 319 -14.30 -18.87 10.82
N ASN A 320 -14.65 -20.11 11.19
CA ASN A 320 -16.02 -20.58 11.34
C ASN A 320 -16.88 -19.76 12.30
N ASP A 321 -16.28 -19.16 13.34
CA ASP A 321 -16.99 -18.37 14.35
C ASP A 321 -17.51 -17.03 13.80
N TYR A 322 -17.00 -16.63 12.64
CA TYR A 322 -17.27 -15.35 11.97
C TYR A 322 -18.02 -15.50 10.64
N ILE A 323 -18.51 -16.69 10.32
CA ILE A 323 -19.31 -16.94 9.10
C ILE A 323 -20.75 -16.45 9.30
N PRO A 324 -21.27 -15.51 8.48
CA PRO A 324 -22.65 -15.05 8.56
C PRO A 324 -23.65 -16.11 8.09
N GLN A 325 -24.89 -16.00 8.57
CA GLN A 325 -25.98 -16.90 8.22
C GLN A 325 -27.16 -16.15 7.58
N SER A 326 -27.44 -16.40 6.30
CA SER A 326 -28.50 -15.72 5.53
C SER A 326 -29.02 -16.58 4.38
N GLU A 327 -30.33 -16.60 4.16
CA GLU A 327 -30.96 -17.24 2.98
C GLU A 327 -30.66 -16.50 1.67
N LEU A 328 -30.25 -15.23 1.75
CA LEU A 328 -29.91 -14.37 0.61
C LEU A 328 -28.40 -14.19 0.45
N GLY A 329 -27.60 -14.87 1.28
CA GLY A 329 -26.15 -14.75 1.32
C GLY A 329 -25.45 -15.90 0.60
N THR A 330 -24.43 -15.57 -0.20
CA THR A 330 -23.50 -16.55 -0.76
C THR A 330 -22.08 -16.25 -0.28
N ILE A 331 -21.33 -17.30 0.06
CA ILE A 331 -19.94 -17.23 0.50
C ILE A 331 -19.08 -18.06 -0.44
N ILE A 332 -18.02 -17.44 -0.95
CA ILE A 332 -16.97 -18.11 -1.73
C ILE A 332 -15.70 -18.17 -0.87
N PHE A 333 -15.09 -19.35 -0.80
CA PHE A 333 -13.77 -19.54 -0.20
C PHE A 333 -12.78 -19.90 -1.29
N THR A 334 -11.62 -19.25 -1.37
CA THR A 334 -10.48 -19.77 -2.14
C THR A 334 -9.49 -20.42 -1.18
N THR A 335 -9.04 -21.62 -1.51
CA THR A 335 -8.07 -22.35 -0.68
C THR A 335 -7.26 -23.31 -1.55
N ALA A 336 -6.00 -23.54 -1.20
CA ALA A 336 -5.18 -24.59 -1.78
C ALA A 336 -5.29 -25.91 -0.99
N ASP A 337 -5.87 -25.89 0.22
CA ASP A 337 -6.04 -27.07 1.07
C ASP A 337 -7.42 -27.73 0.86
N SER A 338 -7.39 -28.94 0.33
CA SER A 338 -8.59 -29.76 0.11
C SER A 338 -9.34 -30.08 1.41
N ASN A 339 -8.66 -30.20 2.56
CA ASN A 339 -9.32 -30.49 3.84
C ASN A 339 -10.09 -29.26 4.34
N THR A 340 -9.48 -28.08 4.23
CA THR A 340 -10.13 -26.81 4.55
C THR A 340 -11.33 -26.54 3.64
N ALA A 341 -11.21 -26.83 2.32
CA ALA A 341 -12.34 -26.76 1.39
C ALA A 341 -13.53 -27.65 1.82
N GLN A 342 -13.24 -28.90 2.21
CA GLN A 342 -14.26 -29.82 2.72
C GLN A 342 -14.91 -29.30 4.01
N THR A 343 -14.11 -28.76 4.92
CA THR A 343 -14.60 -28.26 6.22
C THR A 343 -15.50 -27.04 6.04
N LEU A 344 -15.16 -26.12 5.13
CA LEU A 344 -15.86 -24.85 4.95
C LEU A 344 -17.11 -24.95 4.08
N ALA A 345 -17.11 -25.79 3.04
CA ALA A 345 -18.11 -25.73 1.98
C ALA A 345 -18.61 -27.07 1.43
N SER A 346 -18.29 -28.22 2.04
CA SER A 346 -18.83 -29.52 1.57
C SER A 346 -20.37 -29.52 1.51
N PRO A 347 -21.00 -30.00 0.41
CA PRO A 347 -20.40 -30.67 -0.77
C PRO A 347 -20.07 -29.73 -1.95
N ASN A 348 -20.25 -28.42 -1.82
CA ASN A 348 -20.12 -27.43 -2.89
C ASN A 348 -18.66 -27.04 -3.14
N ILE A 349 -17.89 -27.94 -3.74
CA ILE A 349 -16.49 -27.70 -4.07
C ILE A 349 -16.36 -27.58 -5.60
N VAL A 350 -15.62 -26.57 -6.06
CA VAL A 350 -15.24 -26.36 -7.46
C VAL A 350 -13.73 -26.47 -7.54
N GLU A 351 -13.24 -27.51 -8.21
CA GLU A 351 -11.80 -27.75 -8.35
C GLU A 351 -11.27 -27.13 -9.65
N LEU A 352 -10.24 -26.31 -9.52
CA LEU A 352 -9.50 -25.78 -10.66
C LEU A 352 -8.38 -26.73 -11.04
N GLN A 353 -8.38 -27.05 -12.33
CA GLN A 353 -7.40 -27.91 -12.99
C GLN A 353 -6.37 -27.07 -13.73
N GLU A 354 -5.20 -27.65 -13.93
CA GLU A 354 -4.11 -26.98 -14.64
C GLU A 354 -4.53 -26.55 -16.04
N MET A 355 -4.00 -25.42 -16.49
CA MET A 355 -4.38 -24.84 -17.76
C MET A 355 -3.83 -25.68 -18.92
N THR A 356 -4.70 -25.99 -19.89
CA THR A 356 -4.25 -26.69 -21.11
C THR A 356 -3.30 -25.82 -21.93
N LEU A 357 -2.40 -26.44 -22.69
CA LEU A 357 -1.48 -25.74 -23.62
C LEU A 357 -2.21 -24.72 -24.51
N ARG A 358 -3.39 -25.08 -25.06
CA ARG A 358 -4.18 -24.18 -25.93
C ARG A 358 -4.70 -22.95 -25.19
N ALA A 359 -5.13 -23.12 -23.94
CA ALA A 359 -5.60 -22.01 -23.12
C ALA A 359 -4.44 -21.10 -22.70
N ALA A 360 -3.29 -21.70 -22.37
CA ALA A 360 -2.05 -20.99 -22.04
C ALA A 360 -1.52 -20.16 -23.23
N GLN A 361 -1.54 -20.73 -24.45
CA GLN A 361 -1.18 -20.02 -25.69
C GLN A 361 -2.09 -18.82 -25.94
N ARG A 362 -3.42 -19.02 -25.89
CA ARG A 362 -4.39 -17.92 -26.03
C ARG A 362 -4.19 -16.84 -24.98
N MET A 363 -3.86 -17.23 -23.75
CA MET A 363 -3.54 -16.31 -22.67
C MET A 363 -2.33 -15.45 -23.04
N LEU A 364 -1.21 -16.07 -23.39
CA LEU A 364 -0.02 -15.36 -23.82
C LEU A 364 -0.30 -14.38 -24.97
N GLU A 365 -1.01 -14.84 -26.02
CA GLU A 365 -1.39 -14.02 -27.19
C GLU A 365 -2.19 -12.77 -26.82
N LYS A 366 -3.15 -12.87 -25.88
CA LYS A 366 -3.99 -11.73 -25.48
C LYS A 366 -3.23 -10.71 -24.62
N TYR A 367 -2.20 -11.15 -23.91
CA TYR A 367 -1.40 -10.24 -23.09
C TYR A 367 -0.24 -9.59 -23.84
N LEU A 368 0.20 -10.16 -24.96
CA LEU A 368 1.23 -9.57 -25.83
C LEU A 368 0.68 -8.42 -26.67
N ASP A 369 1.43 -7.32 -26.76
CA ASP A 369 1.10 -6.19 -27.64
C ASP A 369 1.29 -6.54 -29.13
N ASN A 370 2.20 -7.48 -29.42
CA ASN A 370 2.41 -8.06 -30.73
C ASN A 370 2.14 -9.58 -30.70
N PRO A 371 0.89 -10.01 -31.01
CA PRO A 371 0.54 -11.43 -30.99
C PRO A 371 1.31 -12.27 -32.02
N ALA A 372 1.90 -11.66 -33.06
CA ALA A 372 2.65 -12.40 -34.07
C ALA A 372 3.93 -13.06 -33.51
N LEU A 373 4.37 -12.69 -32.30
CA LEU A 373 5.49 -13.31 -31.61
C LEU A 373 5.20 -14.76 -31.19
N THR A 374 3.93 -15.16 -31.03
CA THR A 374 3.56 -16.55 -30.69
C THR A 374 3.54 -17.50 -31.90
N ASN A 375 3.79 -16.99 -33.11
CA ASN A 375 3.89 -17.81 -34.32
C ASN A 375 5.07 -18.81 -34.26
N GLU A 376 6.05 -18.59 -33.38
CA GLU A 376 7.09 -19.54 -33.02
C GLU A 376 6.50 -20.65 -32.13
N GLN A 377 5.72 -21.56 -32.72
CA GLN A 377 4.96 -22.57 -31.98
C GLN A 377 5.82 -23.48 -31.11
N HIS A 378 7.05 -23.80 -31.53
CA HIS A 378 7.97 -24.62 -30.75
C HIS A 378 8.41 -23.89 -29.47
N GLU A 379 8.85 -22.64 -29.61
CA GLU A 379 9.46 -21.85 -28.53
C GLU A 379 8.37 -21.41 -27.56
N THR A 380 7.21 -21.01 -28.09
CA THR A 380 6.01 -20.74 -27.29
C THR A 380 5.60 -21.95 -26.46
N THR A 381 5.66 -23.17 -27.02
CA THR A 381 5.31 -24.38 -26.27
C THR A 381 6.32 -24.69 -25.18
N ILE A 382 7.62 -24.48 -25.44
CA ILE A 382 8.68 -24.65 -24.44
C ILE A 382 8.47 -23.66 -23.28
N LEU A 383 8.33 -22.37 -23.58
CA LEU A 383 8.11 -21.33 -22.58
C LEU A 383 6.90 -21.65 -21.70
N LEU A 384 5.76 -21.97 -22.29
CA LEU A 384 4.53 -22.26 -21.53
C LEU A 384 4.66 -23.49 -20.63
N LYS A 385 5.40 -24.51 -21.07
CA LYS A 385 5.71 -25.69 -20.27
C LYS A 385 6.60 -25.34 -19.09
N GLU A 386 7.59 -24.47 -19.29
CA GLU A 386 8.49 -24.01 -18.22
C GLU A 386 7.78 -23.12 -17.20
N LEU A 387 6.80 -22.33 -17.65
CA LEU A 387 5.93 -21.55 -16.78
C LEU A 387 4.86 -22.41 -16.09
N SER A 388 4.96 -23.74 -16.19
CA SER A 388 4.02 -24.74 -15.64
C SER A 388 2.55 -24.44 -15.99
N TYR A 389 2.33 -23.78 -17.13
CA TYR A 389 1.01 -23.29 -17.56
C TYR A 389 0.29 -22.43 -16.51
N LEU A 390 1.01 -21.76 -15.60
CA LEU A 390 0.42 -20.94 -14.55
C LEU A 390 -0.01 -19.57 -15.13
N PRO A 391 -1.28 -19.14 -14.96
CA PRO A 391 -1.77 -17.87 -15.50
C PRO A 391 -0.92 -16.64 -15.13
N LEU A 392 -0.48 -16.56 -13.86
CA LEU A 392 0.32 -15.44 -13.39
C LEU A 392 1.70 -15.39 -14.06
N ALA A 393 2.35 -16.56 -14.16
CA ALA A 393 3.66 -16.69 -14.80
C ALA A 393 3.59 -16.32 -16.30
N ILE A 394 2.51 -16.70 -16.99
CA ILE A 394 2.25 -16.34 -18.39
C ILE A 394 2.00 -14.83 -18.54
N MET A 395 1.19 -14.24 -17.67
CA MET A 395 0.91 -12.80 -17.69
C MET A 395 2.19 -11.98 -17.50
N GLN A 396 3.06 -12.41 -16.58
CA GLN A 396 4.35 -11.76 -16.34
C GLN A 396 5.31 -11.92 -17.51
N ALA A 397 5.34 -13.11 -18.14
CA ALA A 397 6.12 -13.34 -19.36
C ALA A 397 5.69 -12.39 -20.48
N ALA A 398 4.38 -12.25 -20.71
CA ALA A 398 3.86 -11.30 -21.68
C ALA A 398 4.23 -9.84 -21.35
N ALA A 399 4.05 -9.44 -20.08
CA ALA A 399 4.40 -8.08 -19.64
C ALA A 399 5.89 -7.78 -19.84
N TYR A 400 6.77 -8.74 -19.57
CA TYR A 400 8.20 -8.61 -19.81
C TYR A 400 8.52 -8.40 -21.29
N VAL A 401 7.91 -9.19 -22.18
CA VAL A 401 8.09 -9.05 -23.63
C VAL A 401 7.58 -7.69 -24.12
N ASN A 402 6.44 -7.21 -23.60
CA ASN A 402 5.89 -5.91 -24.00
C ASN A 402 6.80 -4.74 -23.60
N VAL A 403 7.39 -4.79 -22.40
CA VAL A 403 8.32 -3.77 -21.92
C VAL A 403 9.63 -3.79 -22.73
N ASN A 404 10.11 -4.98 -23.07
CA ASN A 404 11.36 -5.16 -23.80
C ASN A 404 11.08 -5.47 -25.26
N LYS A 405 10.79 -4.43 -26.06
CA LYS A 405 10.37 -4.56 -27.48
C LYS A 405 11.34 -5.33 -28.38
N GLU A 406 12.60 -5.50 -27.97
CA GLU A 406 13.62 -6.26 -28.68
C GLU A 406 13.67 -7.75 -28.28
N THR A 407 13.03 -8.13 -27.17
CA THR A 407 12.99 -9.51 -26.66
C THR A 407 11.91 -10.31 -27.39
N THR A 408 12.33 -11.42 -27.99
CA THR A 408 11.47 -12.42 -28.63
C THR A 408 11.16 -13.58 -27.66
N ILE A 409 10.16 -14.41 -27.99
CA ILE A 409 9.86 -15.62 -27.20
C ILE A 409 11.07 -16.57 -27.21
N LYS A 410 11.77 -16.65 -28.35
CA LYS A 410 13.01 -17.40 -28.47
C LYS A 410 14.08 -17.02 -27.44
N ASP A 411 14.26 -15.72 -27.17
CA ASP A 411 15.22 -15.22 -26.17
C ASP A 411 14.86 -15.64 -24.73
N LEU A 412 13.59 -15.95 -24.48
CA LEU A 412 13.14 -16.48 -23.18
C LEU A 412 13.33 -18.00 -23.05
N THR A 413 13.50 -18.71 -24.17
CA THR A 413 13.69 -20.17 -24.24
C THR A 413 15.12 -20.62 -24.53
N GLY A 414 16.03 -19.67 -24.77
CA GLY A 414 17.46 -19.91 -24.94
C GLY A 414 18.15 -20.50 -23.70
N GLN A 415 19.36 -21.05 -23.87
CA GLN A 415 20.16 -21.55 -22.75
C GLN A 415 20.61 -20.39 -21.86
N GLU A 416 20.09 -20.36 -20.62
CA GLU A 416 20.53 -19.51 -19.50
C GLU A 416 20.71 -18.01 -19.81
N ASP A 417 19.86 -17.45 -20.67
CA ASP A 417 19.94 -16.03 -21.00
C ASP A 417 19.47 -15.14 -19.82
N GLU A 418 20.15 -14.02 -19.66
CA GLU A 418 19.88 -12.99 -18.65
C GLU A 418 18.40 -12.54 -18.66
N ALA A 419 17.78 -12.51 -19.85
CA ALA A 419 16.37 -12.15 -20.03
C ALA A 419 15.41 -13.09 -19.30
N ARG A 420 15.63 -14.41 -19.37
CA ARG A 420 14.82 -15.43 -18.68
C ARG A 420 14.96 -15.30 -17.17
N THR A 421 16.19 -15.12 -16.70
CA THR A 421 16.49 -14.95 -15.28
C THR A 421 15.86 -13.67 -14.72
N ASN A 422 15.86 -12.59 -15.52
CA ASN A 422 15.22 -11.33 -15.16
C ASN A 422 13.69 -11.41 -15.16
N LEU A 423 13.10 -12.16 -16.10
CA LEU A 423 11.67 -12.44 -16.08
C LEU A 423 11.30 -13.20 -14.80
N ALA A 424 11.96 -14.32 -14.51
CA ALA A 424 11.70 -15.11 -13.31
C ALA A 424 11.87 -14.29 -12.02
N HIS A 425 12.86 -13.39 -11.97
CA HIS A 425 13.03 -12.46 -10.84
C HIS A 425 11.85 -11.51 -10.66
N LYS A 426 11.31 -10.93 -11.75
CA LYS A 426 10.12 -10.06 -11.69
C LYS A 426 8.87 -10.84 -11.30
N CYS A 427 8.73 -12.07 -11.79
CA CYS A 427 7.65 -12.97 -11.40
C CYS A 427 7.67 -13.26 -9.90
N ALA A 428 8.86 -13.55 -9.37
CA ALA A 428 9.06 -13.83 -7.95
C ALA A 428 8.77 -12.59 -7.07
N LEU A 429 9.20 -11.39 -7.50
CA LEU A 429 8.92 -10.14 -6.79
C LEU A 429 7.42 -9.85 -6.66
N THR A 430 6.67 -10.08 -7.73
CA THR A 430 5.22 -9.84 -7.72
C THR A 430 4.48 -10.89 -6.88
N LEU A 431 4.91 -12.15 -6.92
CA LEU A 431 4.43 -13.17 -5.98
C LEU A 431 4.71 -12.80 -4.52
N LEU A 432 5.90 -12.23 -4.24
CA LEU A 432 6.27 -11.76 -2.90
C LEU A 432 5.37 -10.61 -2.43
N THR A 433 5.09 -9.61 -3.28
CA THR A 433 4.18 -8.50 -2.92
C THR A 433 2.74 -8.95 -2.73
N ASP A 434 2.32 -10.00 -3.45
CA ASP A 434 0.98 -10.57 -3.34
C ASP A 434 0.82 -11.50 -2.12
N GLY A 435 1.86 -11.62 -1.27
CA GLY A 435 1.84 -12.48 -0.08
C GLY A 435 2.03 -13.97 -0.38
N ARG A 436 2.42 -14.32 -1.62
CA ARG A 436 2.51 -15.70 -2.12
C ARG A 436 3.91 -16.26 -1.95
N TYR A 437 4.38 -16.28 -0.71
CA TYR A 437 5.78 -16.48 -0.37
C TYR A 437 6.37 -17.82 -0.85
N ASN A 438 5.61 -18.92 -0.80
CA ASN A 438 6.11 -20.23 -1.25
C ASN A 438 6.42 -20.28 -2.74
N GLU A 439 5.67 -19.54 -3.56
CA GLU A 439 5.86 -19.51 -5.01
C GLU A 439 6.97 -18.52 -5.40
N ALA A 440 7.06 -17.42 -4.64
CA ALA A 440 8.19 -16.50 -4.74
C ALA A 440 9.51 -17.22 -4.39
N GLU A 441 9.51 -18.08 -3.37
CA GLU A 441 10.68 -18.86 -2.95
C GLU A 441 11.20 -19.74 -4.08
N GLU A 442 10.33 -20.57 -4.67
CA GLU A 442 10.71 -21.49 -5.74
C GLU A 442 11.40 -20.75 -6.89
N LEU A 443 10.84 -19.61 -7.30
CA LEU A 443 11.42 -18.80 -8.37
C LEU A 443 12.68 -18.06 -7.92
N PHE A 444 12.72 -17.48 -6.71
CA PHE A 444 13.91 -16.77 -6.23
C PHE A 444 15.10 -17.70 -6.02
N VAL A 445 14.90 -18.95 -5.60
CA VAL A 445 15.95 -19.97 -5.52
C VAL A 445 16.54 -20.23 -6.91
N GLN A 446 15.68 -20.49 -7.91
CA GLN A 446 16.13 -20.73 -9.29
C GLN A 446 16.89 -19.53 -9.87
N VAL A 447 16.38 -18.31 -9.64
CA VAL A 447 17.01 -17.06 -10.09
C VAL A 447 18.35 -16.85 -9.41
N MET A 448 18.44 -17.07 -8.09
CA MET A 448 19.66 -16.88 -7.32
C MET A 448 20.75 -17.86 -7.79
N GLU A 449 20.44 -19.15 -7.89
CA GLU A 449 21.40 -20.17 -8.35
C GLU A 449 21.87 -19.91 -9.78
N THR A 450 20.96 -19.49 -10.67
CA THR A 450 21.31 -19.14 -12.05
C THR A 450 22.23 -17.92 -12.10
N ARG A 451 21.91 -16.83 -11.38
CA ARG A 451 22.77 -15.64 -11.33
C ARG A 451 24.11 -15.94 -10.68
N LYS A 452 24.14 -16.78 -9.65
CA LYS A 452 25.37 -17.23 -9.00
C LYS A 452 26.27 -18.01 -9.97
N ARG A 453 25.70 -18.89 -10.80
CA ARG A 453 26.45 -19.64 -11.83
C ARG A 453 26.95 -18.75 -12.97
N VAL A 454 26.11 -17.85 -13.49
CA VAL A 454 26.38 -17.07 -14.71
C VAL A 454 27.17 -15.79 -14.42
N LEU A 455 26.78 -15.03 -13.41
CA LEU A 455 27.34 -13.72 -13.06
C LEU A 455 28.36 -13.79 -11.92
N GLY A 456 28.36 -14.89 -11.16
CA GLY A 456 29.15 -15.05 -9.96
C GLY A 456 28.41 -14.61 -8.69
N GLU A 457 28.96 -15.02 -7.56
CA GLU A 457 28.38 -14.80 -6.22
C GLU A 457 28.44 -13.33 -5.77
N GLU A 458 29.42 -12.57 -6.27
CA GLU A 458 29.65 -11.17 -5.89
C GLU A 458 28.85 -10.16 -6.74
N HIS A 459 28.17 -10.62 -7.79
CA HIS A 459 27.48 -9.72 -8.71
C HIS A 459 26.28 -9.05 -8.01
N PRO A 460 26.04 -7.73 -8.20
CA PRO A 460 24.93 -7.01 -7.55
C PRO A 460 23.55 -7.67 -7.76
N SER A 461 23.28 -8.18 -8.96
CA SER A 461 22.04 -8.91 -9.27
C SER A 461 21.90 -10.24 -8.51
N THR A 462 23.01 -10.93 -8.19
CA THR A 462 23.01 -12.14 -7.37
C THR A 462 22.70 -11.79 -5.92
N LEU A 463 23.35 -10.75 -5.38
CA LEU A 463 23.12 -10.24 -4.02
C LEU A 463 21.68 -9.75 -3.84
N THR A 464 21.13 -9.04 -4.83
CA THR A 464 19.71 -8.62 -4.82
C THR A 464 18.77 -9.83 -4.78
N SER A 465 19.07 -10.92 -5.50
CA SER A 465 18.27 -12.14 -5.43
C SER A 465 18.38 -12.84 -4.06
N MET A 466 19.55 -12.84 -3.43
CA MET A 466 19.73 -13.37 -2.07
C MET A 466 18.90 -12.57 -1.06
N ALA A 467 18.93 -11.24 -1.13
CA ALA A 467 18.14 -10.37 -0.26
C ALA A 467 16.62 -10.62 -0.41
N ASN A 468 16.14 -10.78 -1.65
CA ASN A 468 14.73 -11.07 -1.91
C ASN A 468 14.31 -12.47 -1.45
N LEU A 469 15.17 -13.48 -1.61
CA LEU A 469 14.93 -14.82 -1.09
C LEU A 469 14.89 -14.82 0.44
N ALA A 470 15.81 -14.10 1.10
CA ALA A 470 15.80 -13.94 2.55
C ALA A 470 14.53 -13.22 3.04
N SER A 471 14.07 -12.18 2.34
CA SER A 471 12.79 -11.52 2.62
C SER A 471 11.61 -12.50 2.48
N THR A 472 11.66 -13.40 1.49
CA THR A 472 10.64 -14.44 1.30
C THR A 472 10.60 -15.40 2.50
N PHE A 473 11.75 -15.90 2.95
CA PHE A 473 11.83 -16.73 4.16
C PHE A 473 11.36 -16.00 5.42
N TRP A 474 11.71 -14.71 5.55
CA TRP A 474 11.30 -13.90 6.69
C TRP A 474 9.77 -13.80 6.77
N ASN A 475 9.11 -13.56 5.64
CA ASN A 475 7.64 -13.49 5.56
C ASN A 475 6.95 -14.85 5.79
N GLN A 476 7.64 -15.97 5.56
CA GLN A 476 7.18 -17.32 5.93
C GLN A 476 7.40 -17.65 7.42
N GLY A 477 8.07 -16.78 8.18
CA GLY A 477 8.48 -17.05 9.57
C GLY A 477 9.73 -17.96 9.69
N ARG A 478 10.40 -18.27 8.58
CA ARG A 478 11.64 -19.08 8.54
C ARG A 478 12.87 -18.21 8.77
N TRP A 479 12.94 -17.57 9.94
CA TRP A 479 13.95 -16.54 10.22
C TRP A 479 15.40 -17.04 10.22
N LYS A 480 15.64 -18.32 10.55
CA LYS A 480 16.99 -18.90 10.52
C LYS A 480 17.57 -18.97 9.11
N GLU A 481 16.73 -19.35 8.14
CA GLU A 481 17.15 -19.45 6.74
C GLU A 481 17.34 -18.06 6.14
N ALA A 482 16.52 -17.08 6.56
CA ALA A 482 16.74 -15.67 6.22
C ALA A 482 18.06 -15.14 6.78
N GLU A 483 18.40 -15.48 8.03
CA GLU A 483 19.66 -15.08 8.68
C GLU A 483 20.88 -15.64 7.95
N GLU A 484 20.89 -16.94 7.61
CA GLU A 484 22.01 -17.57 6.90
C GLU A 484 22.30 -16.87 5.56
N LEU A 485 21.25 -16.55 4.79
CA LEU A 485 21.39 -15.82 3.53
C LEU A 485 21.87 -14.39 3.72
N GLN A 486 21.29 -13.65 4.68
CA GLN A 486 21.66 -12.25 4.95
C GLN A 486 23.06 -12.12 5.54
N ALA A 487 23.51 -13.08 6.35
CA ALA A 487 24.87 -13.13 6.87
C ALA A 487 25.89 -13.35 5.75
N ASN A 488 25.58 -14.26 4.82
CA ASN A 488 26.41 -14.47 3.62
C ASN A 488 26.45 -13.21 2.75
N GLU A 489 25.30 -12.61 2.44
CA GLU A 489 25.21 -11.36 1.68
C GLU A 489 26.03 -10.23 2.34
N LEU A 490 25.87 -10.02 3.65
CA LEU A 490 26.62 -9.00 4.40
C LEU A 490 28.13 -9.25 4.34
N GLN A 491 28.58 -10.50 4.45
CA GLN A 491 30.00 -10.85 4.34
C GLN A 491 30.55 -10.50 2.96
N ILE A 492 29.82 -10.82 1.89
CA ILE A 492 30.22 -10.51 0.52
C ILE A 492 30.23 -9.00 0.29
N CYS A 493 29.16 -8.28 0.63
CA CYS A 493 29.07 -6.83 0.50
C CYS A 493 30.20 -6.11 1.27
N SER A 494 30.49 -6.57 2.50
CA SER A 494 31.59 -6.00 3.30
C SER A 494 32.96 -6.22 2.67
N ARG A 495 33.18 -7.37 2.02
CA ARG A 495 34.44 -7.70 1.33
C ARG A 495 34.61 -6.91 0.03
N VAL A 496 33.55 -6.82 -0.78
CA VAL A 496 33.60 -6.31 -2.15
C VAL A 496 33.40 -4.79 -2.20
N LEU A 497 32.40 -4.28 -1.48
CA LEU A 497 31.99 -2.88 -1.51
C LEU A 497 32.54 -2.07 -0.32
N GLY A 498 32.94 -2.77 0.75
CA GLY A 498 33.39 -2.18 2.00
C GLY A 498 32.25 -1.94 3.00
N GLU A 499 32.62 -1.75 4.27
CA GLU A 499 31.65 -1.59 5.37
C GLU A 499 30.79 -0.31 5.28
N GLU A 500 31.27 0.70 4.56
CA GLU A 500 30.61 2.00 4.43
C GLU A 500 29.61 2.06 3.26
N HIS A 501 29.60 1.06 2.38
CA HIS A 501 28.75 1.10 1.19
C HIS A 501 27.26 1.03 1.58
N PRO A 502 26.37 1.82 0.94
CA PRO A 502 24.93 1.80 1.22
C PRO A 502 24.30 0.40 1.20
N ASP A 503 24.70 -0.45 0.26
CA ASP A 503 24.21 -1.83 0.17
C ASP A 503 24.66 -2.66 1.37
N THR A 504 25.92 -2.57 1.79
CA THR A 504 26.44 -3.23 3.01
C THR A 504 25.67 -2.79 4.25
N LEU A 505 25.36 -1.49 4.36
CA LEU A 505 24.57 -0.94 5.46
C LEU A 505 23.12 -1.42 5.43
N THR A 506 22.56 -1.63 4.24
CA THR A 506 21.21 -2.19 4.05
C THR A 506 21.18 -3.66 4.45
N SER A 507 22.11 -4.50 3.98
CA SER A 507 22.22 -5.90 4.39
C SER A 507 22.44 -6.03 5.91
N MET A 508 23.24 -5.13 6.51
CA MET A 508 23.46 -5.08 7.97
C MET A 508 22.17 -4.77 8.74
N ALA A 509 21.37 -3.82 8.26
CA ALA A 509 20.08 -3.50 8.86
C ALA A 509 19.10 -4.68 8.75
N ASN A 510 19.01 -5.31 7.57
CA ASN A 510 18.13 -6.45 7.32
C ASN A 510 18.45 -7.63 8.26
N LEU A 511 19.74 -7.98 8.40
CA LEU A 511 20.18 -9.02 9.33
C LEU A 511 19.84 -8.68 10.79
N ALA A 512 20.01 -7.43 11.20
CA ALA A 512 19.67 -6.99 12.55
C ALA A 512 18.15 -7.12 12.84
N PHE A 513 17.29 -6.81 11.88
CA PHE A 513 15.85 -7.02 12.01
C PHE A 513 15.49 -8.52 12.11
N THR A 514 16.17 -9.38 11.35
CA THR A 514 15.97 -10.84 11.43
C THR A 514 16.40 -11.40 12.78
N LEU A 515 17.57 -10.99 13.29
CA LEU A 515 18.04 -11.37 14.64
C LEU A 515 17.06 -10.92 15.73
N LYS A 516 16.49 -9.72 15.59
CA LYS A 516 15.47 -9.21 16.51
C LYS A 516 14.20 -10.06 16.47
N ALA A 517 13.74 -10.48 15.28
CA ALA A 517 12.57 -11.35 15.13
C ALA A 517 12.79 -12.73 15.78
N GLN A 518 14.03 -13.25 15.76
CA GLN A 518 14.39 -14.51 16.43
C GLN A 518 14.54 -14.40 17.96
N GLY A 519 14.53 -13.19 18.53
CA GLY A 519 14.75 -12.96 19.95
C GLY A 519 16.22 -12.84 20.37
N CYS A 520 17.17 -12.83 19.43
CA CYS A 520 18.59 -12.57 19.65
C CYS A 520 18.83 -11.06 19.88
N ASN A 521 18.24 -10.52 20.96
CA ASN A 521 18.14 -9.07 21.18
C ASN A 521 19.51 -8.38 21.29
N ASP A 522 20.47 -8.97 21.99
CA ASP A 522 21.77 -8.34 22.23
C ASP A 522 22.58 -8.26 20.92
N ASP A 523 22.54 -9.30 20.07
CA ASP A 523 23.21 -9.31 18.76
C ASP A 523 22.54 -8.34 17.77
N ALA A 524 21.20 -8.31 17.74
CA ALA A 524 20.44 -7.38 16.92
C ALA A 524 20.73 -5.91 17.25
N ILE A 525 20.80 -5.58 18.55
CA ILE A 525 21.13 -4.23 19.02
C ILE A 525 22.57 -3.87 18.64
N SER A 526 23.52 -4.76 18.87
CA SER A 526 24.93 -4.55 18.52
C SER A 526 25.12 -4.26 17.04
N LEU A 527 24.48 -5.07 16.18
CA LEU A 527 24.58 -4.93 14.73
C LEU A 527 23.89 -3.65 14.23
N MET A 528 22.70 -3.32 14.75
CA MET A 528 21.98 -2.09 14.39
C MET A 528 22.70 -0.84 14.89
N GLU A 529 23.38 -0.89 16.03
CA GLU A 529 24.22 0.20 16.54
C GLU A 529 25.41 0.48 15.61
N LYS A 530 26.10 -0.58 15.15
CA LYS A 530 27.16 -0.45 14.13
C LYS A 530 26.59 0.19 12.85
N CYS A 531 25.45 -0.30 12.36
CA CYS A 531 24.78 0.24 11.17
C CYS A 531 24.44 1.74 11.34
N PHE A 532 23.87 2.12 12.48
CA PHE A 532 23.51 3.49 12.80
C PHE A 532 24.71 4.43 12.81
N GLU A 533 25.81 4.08 13.48
CA GLU A 533 26.99 4.94 13.55
C GLU A 533 27.63 5.15 12.18
N LEU A 534 27.67 4.10 11.35
CA LEU A 534 28.14 4.21 9.96
C LEU A 534 27.22 5.10 9.12
N ARG A 535 25.89 4.87 9.15
CA ARG A 535 24.90 5.72 8.43
C ARG A 535 24.95 7.17 8.89
N LYS A 536 25.09 7.43 10.19
CA LYS A 536 25.23 8.78 10.75
C LYS A 536 26.49 9.48 10.27
N ARG A 537 27.62 8.77 10.18
CA ARG A 537 28.87 9.33 9.66
C ARG A 537 28.79 9.66 8.17
N ILE A 538 28.18 8.78 7.37
CA ILE A 538 28.21 8.86 5.91
C ILE A 538 27.06 9.69 5.35
N LEU A 539 25.84 9.43 5.80
CA LEU A 539 24.60 10.04 5.29
C LEU A 539 24.16 11.24 6.12
N GLY A 540 24.68 11.37 7.35
CA GLY A 540 24.32 12.40 8.30
C GLY A 540 23.15 12.00 9.22
N PRO A 541 22.95 12.75 10.33
CA PRO A 541 21.98 12.40 11.37
C PRO A 541 20.51 12.56 10.95
N GLN A 542 20.23 13.38 9.93
CA GLN A 542 18.88 13.68 9.45
C GLN A 542 18.45 12.79 8.26
N HIS A 543 19.34 11.91 7.76
CA HIS A 543 18.97 11.01 6.66
C HIS A 543 17.86 10.04 7.13
N PRO A 544 16.88 9.71 6.26
CA PRO A 544 15.79 8.79 6.60
C PRO A 544 16.30 7.45 7.16
N ASP A 545 17.32 6.86 6.55
CA ASP A 545 17.89 5.58 7.01
C ASP A 545 18.60 5.67 8.36
N THR A 546 19.33 6.76 8.60
CA THR A 546 19.96 7.03 9.92
C THR A 546 18.90 7.19 11.00
N THR A 547 17.83 7.93 10.69
CA THR A 547 16.70 8.15 11.59
C THR A 547 15.95 6.84 11.86
N SER A 548 15.76 6.01 10.83
CA SER A 548 15.12 4.69 10.94
C SER A 548 15.92 3.76 11.85
N SER A 549 17.23 3.64 11.63
CA SER A 549 18.12 2.85 12.49
C SER A 549 18.11 3.35 13.94
N LEU A 550 18.11 4.67 14.16
CA LEU A 550 18.03 5.25 15.51
C LEU A 550 16.69 4.93 16.21
N LYS A 551 15.57 5.04 15.50
CA LYS A 551 14.24 4.70 16.02
C LYS A 551 14.17 3.22 16.40
N ALA A 552 14.64 2.33 15.53
CA ALA A 552 14.70 0.89 15.80
C ALA A 552 15.56 0.61 17.05
N LEU A 553 16.77 1.16 17.10
CA LEU A 553 17.70 0.97 18.22
C LEU A 553 17.13 1.48 19.55
N THR A 554 16.49 2.65 19.55
CA THR A 554 15.88 3.23 20.76
C THR A 554 14.73 2.36 21.27
N LYS A 555 13.86 1.91 20.37
CA LYS A 555 12.75 1.01 20.69
C LYS A 555 13.27 -0.31 21.27
N TRP A 556 14.23 -0.96 20.60
CA TRP A 556 14.74 -2.26 21.03
C TRP A 556 15.49 -2.22 22.36
N ARG A 557 16.22 -1.13 22.64
CA ARG A 557 16.89 -0.93 23.93
C ARG A 557 15.89 -0.82 25.08
N LEU A 558 14.80 -0.09 24.87
CA LEU A 558 13.73 0.03 25.88
C LEU A 558 13.08 -1.34 26.15
N GLU A 559 12.68 -2.06 25.10
CA GLU A 559 12.12 -3.41 25.22
C GLU A 559 13.07 -4.38 25.94
N ASN A 560 14.37 -4.36 25.61
CA ASN A 560 15.36 -5.24 26.22
C ASN A 560 15.61 -4.90 27.71
N MET A 561 15.46 -3.64 28.11
CA MET A 561 15.51 -3.24 29.52
C MET A 561 14.28 -3.69 30.31
N GLU A 562 13.11 -3.74 29.68
CA GLU A 562 11.88 -4.24 30.30
C GLU A 562 11.89 -5.76 30.46
N ILE A 563 12.48 -6.50 29.50
CA ILE A 563 12.63 -7.96 29.57
C ILE A 563 13.64 -8.40 30.65
N LYS A 564 14.66 -7.57 30.92
CA LYS A 564 15.71 -7.85 31.92
C LYS A 564 15.34 -7.40 33.34
N ARG A 565 14.17 -6.79 33.54
CA ARG A 565 13.57 -6.45 34.85
C ARG A 565 12.60 -7.52 35.28
#